data_AF-A0A447S4G1-F1
#
_entry.id   AF-A0A447S4G1-F1
#
_cell.length_a   1.000
_cell.length_b   1.000
_cell.length_c   1.000
_cell.angle_alpha   90.00
_cell.angle_beta   90.00
_cell.angle_gamma   90.00
#
_symmetry.space_group_name_H-M   'P 1'
#
loop_
_entity.id
_entity.type
_entity.pdbx_description
1 polymer ?
#
loop_
_entity_poly.entity_id
_entity_poly.type
_entity_poly.pdbx_seq_one_letter_code
_entity_poly.pdbx_strand_id
1 'polypeptide(L)'
;MAGFPYSEIPHLITVGFGRQTLLGAADTLIDLVSREKLRHIFLVGGCDGARGERNYFTDFATSVPDDCLILTLACGKYRFNKLDFGDIEGLPRLVDAGQCNDAYSAIILAVTLAEKLGCGVNDLPLSLVLSLVRTESDRHPADAAVAGCEKHRHRSDGAWFLHPGSAGGPQ
;
A
#
# COMPACT_ATOMS: atom_id res chain seq x y z
N MET A 1 -35.14 17.77 5.93
CA MET A 1 -33.88 17.63 6.68
C MET A 1 -33.04 18.85 6.36
N ALA A 2 -32.64 19.64 7.35
CA ALA A 2 -31.72 20.76 7.10
C ALA A 2 -30.35 20.18 6.73
N GLY A 3 -29.72 20.70 5.67
CA GLY A 3 -28.42 20.23 5.17
C GLY A 3 -27.25 20.55 6.11
N PHE A 4 -26.02 20.40 5.62
CA PHE A 4 -24.82 20.72 6.40
C PHE A 4 -24.81 22.22 6.80
N PRO A 5 -24.48 22.54 8.06
CA PRO A 5 -24.48 23.93 8.55
C PRO A 5 -23.33 24.78 7.99
N TYR A 6 -22.31 24.16 7.39
CA TYR A 6 -21.15 24.82 6.82
C TYR A 6 -20.58 23.98 5.66
N SER A 7 -19.91 24.65 4.72
CA SER A 7 -19.16 24.02 3.64
C SER A 7 -17.68 24.39 3.79
N GLU A 8 -16.78 23.43 3.59
CA GLU A 8 -15.33 23.70 3.53
C GLU A 8 -14.94 24.38 2.21
N ILE A 9 -13.75 24.97 2.17
CA ILE A 9 -13.16 25.51 0.94
C ILE A 9 -13.01 24.36 -0.06
N PRO A 10 -13.51 24.49 -1.31
CA PRO A 10 -13.39 23.43 -2.30
C PRO A 10 -11.93 23.19 -2.67
N HIS A 11 -11.49 21.94 -2.52
CA HIS A 11 -10.18 21.46 -2.99
C HIS A 11 -10.39 20.50 -4.16
N LEU A 12 -9.67 20.74 -5.25
CA LEU A 12 -9.65 19.84 -6.40
C LEU A 12 -8.54 18.80 -6.19
N ILE A 13 -8.91 17.53 -6.21
CA ILE A 13 -7.99 16.41 -6.01
C ILE A 13 -8.08 15.52 -7.24
N THR A 14 -6.94 15.25 -7.87
CA THR A 14 -6.88 14.33 -9.01
C THR A 14 -7.03 12.90 -8.51
N VAL A 15 -8.11 12.24 -8.94
CA VAL A 15 -8.47 10.87 -8.54
C VAL A 15 -8.94 10.08 -9.77
N GLY A 16 -9.16 8.78 -9.60
CA GLY A 16 -9.75 7.93 -10.65
C GLY A 16 -8.73 7.21 -11.51
N PHE A 17 -7.52 7.00 -11.00
CA PHE A 17 -6.54 6.10 -11.62
C PHE A 17 -6.90 4.64 -11.28
N GLY A 18 -8.10 4.22 -11.69
CA GLY A 18 -8.51 2.82 -11.58
C GLY A 18 -7.69 1.93 -12.51
N ARG A 19 -7.95 0.62 -12.47
CA ARG A 19 -7.20 -0.41 -13.23
C ARG A 19 -6.94 -0.03 -14.69
N GLN A 20 -7.96 0.35 -15.45
CA GLN A 20 -7.81 0.62 -16.88
C GLN A 20 -6.95 1.85 -17.16
N THR A 21 -7.10 2.90 -16.35
CA THR A 21 -6.29 4.12 -16.43
C THR A 21 -4.83 3.83 -16.07
N LEU A 22 -4.58 3.08 -15.00
CA LEU A 22 -3.23 2.68 -14.59
C LEU A 22 -2.55 1.81 -15.66
N LEU A 23 -3.27 0.85 -16.23
CA LEU A 23 -2.75 0.01 -17.30
C LEU A 23 -2.46 0.81 -18.58
N GLY A 24 -3.32 1.78 -18.93
CA GLY A 24 -3.07 2.70 -20.04
C GLY A 24 -1.86 3.60 -19.79
N ALA A 25 -1.59 3.98 -18.54
CA ALA A 25 -0.41 4.75 -18.14
C ALA A 25 0.86 3.91 -17.97
N ALA A 26 0.78 2.57 -18.03
CA ALA A 26 1.91 1.69 -17.78
C ALA A 26 3.06 1.91 -18.79
N ASP A 27 2.74 2.14 -20.07
CA ASP A 27 3.75 2.43 -21.09
C ASP A 27 4.48 3.75 -20.81
N THR A 28 3.76 4.78 -20.39
CA THR A 28 4.34 6.05 -19.97
C THR A 28 5.23 5.88 -18.73
N LEU A 29 4.79 5.10 -17.74
CA LEU A 29 5.60 4.81 -16.55
C LEU A 29 6.90 4.10 -16.92
N ILE A 30 6.85 3.13 -17.83
CA ILE A 30 8.04 2.41 -18.30
C ILE A 30 9.00 3.35 -19.04
N ASP A 31 8.47 4.23 -19.91
CA ASP A 31 9.29 5.24 -20.59
C ASP A 31 9.99 6.17 -19.59
N LEU A 32 9.26 6.67 -18.59
CA LEU A 32 9.82 7.54 -17.55
C LEU A 32 10.89 6.84 -16.70
N VAL A 33 10.69 5.57 -16.36
CA VAL A 33 11.71 4.77 -15.64
C VAL A 33 12.93 4.53 -16.53
N SER A 34 12.72 4.18 -17.80
CA SER A 34 13.79 3.90 -18.76
C SER A 34 14.63 5.14 -19.10
N ARG A 35 14.02 6.33 -19.03
CA ARG A 35 14.66 7.63 -19.21
C ARG A 35 15.25 8.21 -17.92
N GLU A 36 15.26 7.43 -16.83
CA GLU A 36 15.75 7.83 -15.51
C GLU A 36 15.05 9.09 -14.95
N LYS A 37 13.84 9.39 -15.42
CA LYS A 37 12.99 10.49 -14.95
C LYS A 37 12.15 10.11 -13.74
N LEU A 38 11.78 8.84 -13.66
CA LEU A 38 11.09 8.25 -12.52
C LEU A 38 12.02 7.22 -11.87
N ARG A 39 12.55 7.55 -10.69
CA ARG A 39 13.49 6.67 -9.98
C ARG A 39 12.78 5.57 -9.22
N HIS A 40 11.66 5.88 -8.58
CA HIS A 40 10.99 4.95 -7.69
C HIS A 40 9.49 5.24 -7.55
N ILE A 41 8.72 4.18 -7.34
CA ILE A 41 7.29 4.23 -7.05
C ILE A 41 7.08 3.79 -5.60
N PHE A 42 6.41 4.61 -4.81
CA PHE A 42 6.01 4.28 -3.45
C PHE A 42 4.50 4.06 -3.39
N LEU A 43 4.07 2.83 -3.11
CA LEU A 43 2.68 2.57 -2.76
C LEU A 43 2.46 2.93 -1.29
N VAL A 44 1.82 4.05 -1.01
CA VAL A 44 1.56 4.56 0.35
C VAL A 44 0.06 4.56 0.60
N GLY A 45 -0.44 3.75 1.53
CA GLY A 45 -1.88 3.71 1.77
C GLY A 45 -2.34 2.67 2.78
N GLY A 46 -3.65 2.43 2.80
CA GLY A 46 -4.29 1.48 3.71
C GLY A 46 -5.35 2.12 4.61
N CYS A 47 -5.67 1.47 5.74
CA CYS A 47 -6.74 1.96 6.61
C CYS A 47 -6.23 3.06 7.55
N ASP A 48 -6.81 4.25 7.45
CA ASP A 48 -6.68 5.28 8.47
C ASP A 48 -7.41 4.83 9.76
N GLY A 49 -6.90 5.24 10.91
CA GLY A 49 -7.43 4.86 12.21
C GLY A 49 -7.53 6.05 13.14
N ALA A 50 -8.38 5.94 14.16
CA ALA A 50 -8.75 7.04 15.06
C ALA A 50 -7.60 7.64 15.90
N ARG A 51 -6.39 7.06 15.86
CA ARG A 51 -5.23 7.60 16.56
C ARG A 51 -4.63 8.76 15.77
N GLY A 52 -4.64 9.95 16.35
CA GLY A 52 -4.16 11.20 15.75
C GLY A 52 -2.68 11.16 15.35
N GLU A 53 -1.85 10.39 16.07
CA GLU A 53 -0.38 10.33 15.90
C GLU A 53 0.11 9.60 14.64
N ARG A 54 -0.74 9.31 13.65
CA ARG A 54 -0.31 8.71 12.38
C ARG A 54 0.24 9.73 11.38
N ASN A 55 1.03 10.69 11.87
CA ASN A 55 1.73 11.66 11.03
C ASN A 55 2.74 11.00 10.10
N TYR A 56 3.17 9.77 10.41
CA TYR A 56 4.09 8.99 9.58
C TYR A 56 3.73 8.97 8.08
N PHE A 57 2.45 8.84 7.70
CA PHE A 57 2.08 8.80 6.28
C PHE A 57 2.20 10.17 5.60
N THR A 58 1.87 11.24 6.31
CA THR A 58 2.03 12.61 5.82
C THR A 58 3.52 12.96 5.74
N ASP A 59 4.29 12.65 6.78
CA ASP A 59 5.74 12.90 6.84
C ASP A 59 6.47 12.08 5.78
N PHE A 60 6.08 10.81 5.60
CA PHE A 60 6.63 9.96 4.55
C PHE A 60 6.33 10.54 3.18
N ALA A 61 5.05 10.81 2.87
CA ALA A 61 4.65 11.35 1.56
C ALA A 61 5.36 12.66 1.23
N THR A 62 5.53 13.56 2.21
CA THR A 62 6.26 14.83 2.02
C THR A 62 7.77 14.67 1.93
N SER A 63 8.34 13.59 2.47
CA SER A 63 9.77 13.27 2.34
C SER A 63 10.13 12.56 1.03
N VAL A 64 9.15 12.09 0.26
CA VAL A 64 9.38 11.40 -1.01
C VAL A 64 10.04 12.38 -2.01
N PRO A 65 11.19 12.03 -2.61
CA PRO A 65 11.88 12.87 -3.59
C PRO A 65 11.02 13.24 -4.81
N ASP A 66 11.34 14.37 -5.44
CA ASP A 66 10.57 14.93 -6.56
C ASP A 66 10.55 14.09 -7.83
N ASP A 67 11.50 13.18 -7.99
CA ASP A 67 11.61 12.22 -9.09
C ASP A 67 11.05 10.83 -8.74
N CYS A 68 10.21 10.77 -7.69
CA CYS A 68 9.48 9.58 -7.27
C CYS A 68 7.97 9.82 -7.33
N LEU A 69 7.25 8.73 -7.62
CA LEU A 69 5.79 8.73 -7.73
C LEU A 69 5.16 8.08 -6.50
N ILE A 70 4.09 8.69 -5.98
CA ILE A 70 3.31 8.21 -4.85
C ILE A 70 2.01 7.60 -5.38
N LEU A 71 1.90 6.28 -5.32
CA LEU A 71 0.67 5.56 -5.59
C LEU A 71 -0.08 5.39 -4.27
N THR A 72 -1.33 5.85 -4.18
CA THR A 72 -2.12 5.73 -2.94
C THR A 72 -3.40 4.94 -3.15
N LEU A 73 -3.87 4.31 -2.07
CA LEU A 73 -5.15 3.62 -2.02
C LEU A 73 -5.77 3.69 -0.62
N ALA A 74 -7.09 3.45 -0.55
CA ALA A 74 -7.88 3.42 0.69
C ALA A 74 -7.90 4.74 1.47
N CYS A 75 -8.46 4.72 2.68
CA CYS A 75 -8.74 5.94 3.46
C CYS A 75 -7.48 6.63 4.04
N GLY A 76 -6.32 5.97 4.08
CA GLY A 76 -5.05 6.58 4.45
C GLY A 76 -4.70 7.80 3.59
N LYS A 77 -5.20 7.85 2.34
CA LYS A 77 -4.98 8.96 1.41
C LYS A 77 -5.39 10.32 1.98
N TYR A 78 -6.42 10.39 2.84
CA TYR A 78 -6.97 11.66 3.32
C TYR A 78 -6.00 12.44 4.23
N ARG A 79 -4.92 11.80 4.68
CA ARG A 79 -3.87 12.45 5.48
C ARG A 79 -2.95 13.34 4.64
N PHE A 80 -2.86 13.10 3.34
CA PHE A 80 -1.92 13.81 2.46
C PHE A 80 -2.48 14.18 1.08
N ASN A 81 -3.66 13.70 0.67
CA ASN A 81 -4.22 13.95 -0.66
C ASN A 81 -4.63 15.42 -0.93
N LYS A 82 -4.68 16.26 0.11
CA LYS A 82 -4.89 17.71 -0.01
C LYS A 82 -3.59 18.50 -0.23
N LEU A 83 -2.44 17.83 -0.13
CA LEU A 83 -1.13 18.45 -0.36
C LEU A 83 -0.81 18.46 -1.85
N ASP A 84 -0.05 19.46 -2.27
CA ASP A 84 0.44 19.57 -3.64
C ASP A 84 1.78 18.83 -3.78
N PHE A 85 1.82 17.86 -4.68
CA PHE A 85 3.01 17.07 -4.99
C PHE A 85 3.59 17.40 -6.37
N GLY A 86 2.91 18.23 -7.18
CA GLY A 86 3.31 18.51 -8.56
C GLY A 86 3.18 17.32 -9.52
N ASP A 87 3.91 17.39 -10.63
CA ASP A 87 3.90 16.42 -11.73
C ASP A 87 5.32 16.07 -12.22
N ILE A 88 5.43 14.92 -12.89
CA ILE A 88 6.64 14.45 -13.58
C ILE A 88 6.28 14.33 -15.06
N GLU A 89 6.80 15.26 -15.88
CA GLU A 89 6.52 15.35 -17.33
C GLU A 89 5.02 15.24 -17.68
N GLY A 90 4.15 15.92 -16.91
CA GLY A 90 2.69 15.91 -17.11
C GLY A 90 1.95 14.77 -16.41
N LEU A 91 2.65 13.83 -15.75
CA LEU A 91 2.05 12.80 -14.92
C LEU A 91 1.96 13.27 -13.46
N PRO A 92 0.76 13.34 -12.84
CA PRO A 92 0.64 13.72 -11.43
C PRO A 92 1.49 12.83 -10.52
N ARG A 93 2.27 13.43 -9.61
CA ARG A 93 3.11 12.68 -8.67
C ARG A 93 2.30 11.88 -7.67
N LEU A 94 1.11 12.34 -7.33
CA LEU A 94 0.15 11.60 -6.51
C LEU A 94 -0.88 10.92 -7.41
N VAL A 95 -0.83 9.59 -7.45
CA VAL A 95 -1.73 8.74 -8.23
C VAL A 95 -2.66 8.00 -7.28
N ASP A 96 -3.95 8.34 -7.29
CA ASP A 96 -4.95 7.68 -6.45
C ASP A 96 -5.62 6.50 -7.18
N ALA A 97 -5.25 5.29 -6.79
CA ALA A 97 -5.77 4.04 -7.31
C ALA A 97 -7.21 3.74 -6.88
N GLY A 98 -7.71 4.41 -5.83
CA GLY A 98 -9.08 4.27 -5.36
C GLY A 98 -9.21 3.71 -3.94
N GLN A 99 -10.17 2.82 -3.75
CA GLN A 99 -10.54 2.25 -2.47
C GLN A 99 -9.59 1.11 -2.04
N CYS A 100 -9.82 0.53 -0.86
CA CYS A 100 -8.98 -0.58 -0.38
C CYS A 100 -8.99 -1.81 -1.29
N ASN A 101 -10.11 -2.08 -1.96
CA ASN A 101 -10.24 -3.16 -2.94
C ASN A 101 -9.47 -2.89 -4.24
N ASP A 102 -9.06 -1.64 -4.51
CA ASP A 102 -8.24 -1.30 -5.68
C ASP A 102 -6.76 -1.66 -5.49
N ALA A 103 -6.38 -2.28 -4.37
CA ALA A 103 -5.09 -2.93 -4.20
C ALA A 103 -4.82 -3.98 -5.30
N TYR A 104 -5.87 -4.64 -5.82
CA TYR A 104 -5.75 -5.51 -6.98
C TYR A 104 -5.21 -4.76 -8.21
N SER A 105 -5.69 -3.55 -8.46
CA SER A 105 -5.24 -2.70 -9.57
C SER A 105 -3.75 -2.37 -9.46
N ALA A 106 -3.27 -2.06 -8.26
CA ALA A 106 -1.85 -1.80 -7.99
C ALA A 106 -0.97 -3.04 -8.21
N ILE A 107 -1.43 -4.23 -7.79
CA ILE A 107 -0.72 -5.48 -8.01
C ILE A 107 -0.64 -5.81 -9.50
N ILE A 108 -1.75 -5.67 -10.23
CA ILE A 108 -1.77 -5.91 -11.68
C ILE A 108 -0.83 -4.97 -12.42
N LEU A 109 -0.78 -3.68 -12.03
CA LEU A 109 0.21 -2.75 -12.56
C LEU A 109 1.64 -3.25 -12.34
N ALA A 110 1.98 -3.66 -11.12
CA ALA A 110 3.32 -4.16 -10.81
C ALA A 110 3.68 -5.40 -11.64
N VAL A 111 2.75 -6.36 -11.78
CA VAL A 111 2.97 -7.55 -12.62
C VAL A 111 3.19 -7.16 -14.08
N THR A 112 2.36 -6.25 -14.63
CA THR A 112 2.52 -5.78 -16.01
C THR A 112 3.83 -5.03 -16.23
N LEU A 113 4.27 -4.22 -15.27
CA LEU A 113 5.58 -3.55 -15.34
C LEU A 113 6.72 -4.57 -15.35
N ALA A 114 6.66 -5.58 -14.49
CA ALA A 114 7.66 -6.65 -14.43
C ALA A 114 7.73 -7.46 -15.73
N GLU A 115 6.58 -7.82 -16.29
CA GLU A 115 6.51 -8.54 -17.58
C GLU A 115 7.10 -7.72 -18.73
N LYS A 116 6.82 -6.41 -18.79
CA LYS A 116 7.34 -5.54 -19.85
C LYS A 116 8.82 -5.23 -19.71
N LEU A 117 9.33 -5.15 -18.48
CA LEU A 117 10.76 -4.95 -18.20
C LEU A 117 11.56 -6.26 -18.21
N GLY A 118 10.88 -7.41 -18.26
CA GLY A 118 11.52 -8.72 -18.25
C GLY A 118 12.23 -9.06 -16.93
N CYS A 119 11.77 -8.50 -15.81
CA CYS A 119 12.36 -8.69 -14.48
C CYS A 119 11.37 -9.32 -13.49
N GLY A 120 11.83 -9.69 -12.30
CA GLY A 120 10.93 -10.07 -11.21
C GLY A 120 10.18 -8.87 -10.64
N VAL A 121 9.02 -9.10 -10.03
CA VAL A 121 8.23 -8.04 -9.36
C VAL A 121 9.04 -7.37 -8.23
N ASN A 122 9.92 -8.13 -7.56
CA ASN A 122 10.78 -7.59 -6.50
C ASN A 122 11.99 -6.81 -7.03
N ASP A 123 12.27 -6.90 -8.34
CA ASP A 123 13.35 -6.16 -8.99
C ASP A 123 12.88 -4.80 -9.52
N LEU A 124 11.56 -4.54 -9.46
CA LEU A 124 10.99 -3.26 -9.84
C LEU A 124 11.37 -2.16 -8.84
N PRO A 125 11.49 -0.90 -9.30
CA PRO A 125 11.65 0.25 -8.43
C PRO A 125 10.30 0.59 -7.75
N LEU A 126 9.77 -0.35 -6.97
CA LEU A 126 8.49 -0.27 -6.28
C LEU A 126 8.67 -0.62 -4.80
N SER A 127 8.16 0.21 -3.90
CA SER A 127 8.10 -0.08 -2.47
C SER A 127 6.69 0.04 -1.92
N LEU A 128 6.31 -0.95 -1.10
CA LEU A 128 4.98 -1.03 -0.50
C LEU A 128 5.03 -0.54 0.96
N VAL A 129 4.38 0.59 1.23
CA VAL A 129 4.26 1.22 2.56
C VAL A 129 2.79 1.21 2.96
N LEU A 130 2.34 0.09 3.53
CA LEU A 130 0.93 -0.17 3.81
C LEU A 130 0.61 -0.17 5.31
N SER A 131 -0.48 0.49 5.68
CA SER A 131 -1.11 0.36 7.00
C SER A 131 -2.30 -0.59 6.96
N LEU A 132 -2.21 -1.69 7.70
CA LEU A 132 -3.37 -2.54 7.97
C LEU A 132 -3.92 -2.21 9.37
N VAL A 133 -5.18 -1.77 9.42
CA VAL A 133 -5.97 -1.71 10.65
C VAL A 133 -7.03 -2.79 10.54
N ARG A 134 -6.95 -3.79 11.42
CA ARG A 134 -8.06 -4.71 11.67
C ARG A 134 -8.77 -4.23 12.92
N THR A 135 -10.09 -4.09 12.87
CA THR A 135 -10.85 -4.00 14.12
C THR A 135 -10.89 -5.38 14.77
N GLU A 136 -10.93 -5.43 16.11
CA GLU A 136 -11.07 -6.70 16.86
C GLU A 136 -12.27 -7.54 16.37
N SER A 137 -13.30 -6.87 15.85
CA SER A 137 -14.55 -7.44 15.36
C SER A 137 -14.43 -8.25 14.06
N ASP A 138 -13.34 -8.08 13.30
CA ASP A 138 -13.14 -8.79 12.02
C ASP A 138 -12.32 -10.07 12.17
N ARG A 139 -11.97 -10.48 13.41
CA ARG A 139 -11.29 -11.74 13.65
C ARG A 139 -12.27 -12.90 13.45
N HIS A 140 -12.09 -13.66 12.38
CA HIS A 140 -12.62 -15.00 12.32
C HIS A 140 -11.91 -15.85 13.39
N PRO A 141 -12.62 -16.67 14.18
CA PRO A 141 -12.01 -17.44 15.28
C PRO A 141 -10.87 -18.37 14.83
N ALA A 142 -10.77 -18.70 13.54
CA ALA A 142 -9.68 -19.50 12.98
C ALA A 142 -8.32 -18.78 12.94
N ASP A 143 -8.29 -17.45 12.86
CA ASP A 143 -7.03 -16.69 12.77
C ASP A 143 -6.25 -16.65 14.10
N ALA A 144 -6.92 -16.93 15.21
CA ALA A 144 -6.29 -17.02 16.53
C ALA A 144 -5.39 -18.28 16.66
N ALA A 145 -5.69 -19.34 15.90
CA ALA A 145 -4.94 -20.60 15.96
C ALA A 145 -3.55 -20.48 15.31
N VAL A 146 -3.40 -19.66 14.27
CA VAL A 146 -2.11 -19.46 13.59
C VAL A 146 -1.15 -18.63 14.44
N ALA A 147 -1.66 -17.61 15.14
CA ALA A 147 -0.88 -16.76 16.04
C ALA A 147 -0.34 -17.49 17.30
N GLY A 148 -0.95 -18.63 17.67
CA GLY A 148 -0.48 -19.47 18.77
C GLY A 148 0.71 -20.36 18.41
N CYS A 149 0.93 -20.65 17.13
CA CYS A 149 1.98 -21.57 16.68
C CYS A 149 3.38 -20.92 16.66
N GLU A 150 3.45 -19.59 16.52
CA GLU A 150 4.73 -18.85 16.45
C GLU A 150 5.36 -18.54 17.82
N LYS A 151 4.61 -18.64 18.93
CA LYS A 151 5.10 -18.27 20.27
C LYS A 151 5.98 -19.32 20.95
N HIS A 152 6.23 -20.48 20.33
CA HIS A 152 7.09 -21.53 20.89
C HIS A 152 8.38 -21.80 20.12
N ARG A 153 8.78 -20.94 19.17
CA ARG A 153 10.08 -21.07 18.51
C ARG A 153 11.15 -20.26 19.23
N HIS A 154 11.56 -20.73 20.41
CA HIS A 154 12.78 -20.27 21.07
C HIS A 154 13.99 -20.78 20.28
N ARG A 155 14.86 -19.85 19.87
CA ARG A 155 16.12 -20.17 19.20
C ARG A 155 17.13 -20.61 20.26
N SER A 156 17.44 -21.90 20.30
CA SER A 156 18.66 -22.43 20.93
C SER A 156 19.29 -23.44 19.96
N ASP A 157 20.40 -23.01 19.37
CA ASP A 157 21.46 -23.80 18.76
C ASP A 157 21.10 -24.90 17.74
N GLY A 158 20.96 -24.48 16.48
CA GLY A 158 21.69 -25.12 15.38
C GLY A 158 21.30 -26.52 14.89
N ALA A 159 20.17 -27.12 15.29
CA ALA A 159 19.73 -28.40 14.72
C ALA A 159 18.20 -28.52 14.64
N TRP A 160 17.68 -28.86 13.46
CA TRP A 160 16.26 -29.16 13.25
C TRP A 160 15.98 -30.63 13.59
N PHE A 161 15.43 -30.90 14.77
CA PHE A 161 14.84 -32.20 15.08
C PHE A 161 13.32 -32.05 15.27
N LEU A 162 12.56 -32.72 14.40
CA LEU A 162 11.12 -32.91 14.55
C LEU A 162 10.90 -34.05 15.55
N HIS A 163 10.46 -33.73 16.76
CA HIS A 163 9.87 -34.73 17.65
C HIS A 163 8.35 -34.77 17.45
N PRO A 164 7.75 -35.93 17.12
CA PRO A 164 6.30 -36.06 17.08
C PRO A 164 5.77 -36.09 18.52
N GLY A 165 5.05 -35.04 18.92
CA GLY A 165 4.40 -34.95 20.22
C GLY A 165 3.28 -35.97 20.36
N SER A 166 3.34 -36.76 21.43
CA SER A 166 2.34 -37.75 21.84
C SER A 166 1.01 -37.09 22.20
N ALA A 167 -0.08 -37.56 21.60
CA ALA A 167 -1.44 -37.22 21.99
C ALA A 167 -1.79 -37.87 23.34
N GLY A 168 -2.07 -37.05 24.36
CA GLY A 168 -2.68 -37.48 25.63
C GLY A 168 -4.11 -36.95 25.71
N GLY A 169 -5.09 -37.84 25.68
CA GLY A 169 -6.51 -37.54 25.88
C GLY A 169 -6.87 -37.36 27.37
N PRO A 170 -8.08 -36.85 27.68
CA PRO A 170 -8.46 -36.40 29.02
C PRO A 170 -8.89 -37.57 29.93
N GLN A 171 -8.59 -37.44 31.22
CA GLN A 171 -9.32 -38.09 32.32
C GLN A 171 -10.20 -37.05 33.00
#